data_AF-A0AAC8YVB1-F1
#
_entry.id   AF-A0AAC8YVB1-F1
#
_cell.length_a   1.000
_cell.length_b   1.000
_cell.length_c   1.000
_cell.angle_alpha   90.00
_cell.angle_beta   90.00
_cell.angle_gamma   90.00
#
_symmetry.space_group_name_H-M   'P 1'
#
loop_
_entity.id
_entity.type
_entity.pdbx_description
1 polymer ?
#
loop_
_entity_poly.entity_id
_entity_poly.type
_entity_poly.pdbx_seq_one_letter_code
_entity_poly.pdbx_strand_id
1 'polypeptide(L)' 'MLLNGKLVELDQPATFYEDRFNRGQFFPHLSQAVRHAISIPSARQQDAASIVTQSGEQYGWPEICLLNDHIRNAETRRRN' A
#
# COMPACT_ATOMS: atom_id res chain seq x y z
N MET A 1 6.88 3.81 10.00
CA MET A 1 5.60 3.71 10.73
C MET A 1 5.54 2.36 11.42
N LEU A 2 4.86 2.21 12.56
CA LEU A 2 4.52 0.87 13.09
C LEU A 2 3.09 0.51 12.66
N LEU A 3 2.92 -0.66 12.04
CA LEU A 3 1.61 -1.21 11.69
C LEU A 3 1.57 -2.66 12.18
N ASN A 4 0.57 -3.00 13.00
CA ASN A 4 0.45 -4.31 13.66
C ASN A 4 1.73 -4.74 14.41
N GLY A 5 2.44 -3.78 15.04
CA GLY A 5 3.68 -4.03 15.77
C GLY A 5 4.93 -4.20 14.90
N LYS A 6 4.81 -4.11 13.57
CA LYS A 6 5.93 -4.22 12.63
C LYS A 6 6.34 -2.85 12.08
N LEU A 7 7.63 -2.65 11.90
CA LEU A 7 8.15 -1.46 11.22
C LEU A 7 7.84 -1.57 9.73
N VAL A 8 7.06 -0.61 9.23
CA VAL A 8 6.77 -0.46 7.80
C VAL A 8 7.78 0.48 7.17
N GLU A 9 8.54 -0.07 6.22
CA GLU A 9 9.45 0.66 5.34
C GLU A 9 8.70 1.04 4.06
N LEU A 10 8.45 2.34 3.86
CA LEU A 10 7.68 2.85 2.72
C LEU A 10 8.50 2.92 1.42
N ASP A 11 9.82 2.85 1.52
CA ASP A 11 10.76 2.92 0.41
C ASP A 11 11.17 1.52 -0.09
N GLN A 12 10.65 0.45 0.51
CA GLN A 12 10.92 -0.90 0.02
C GLN A 12 10.09 -1.21 -1.23
N PRO A 13 10.60 -2.04 -2.17
CA PRO A 13 9.81 -2.49 -3.31
C PRO A 13 8.58 -3.30 -2.92
N ALA A 14 7.51 -3.14 -3.68
CA ALA A 14 6.24 -3.80 -3.41
C ALA A 14 5.45 -4.09 -4.70
N THR A 15 4.63 -5.13 -4.67
CA THR A 15 3.75 -5.53 -5.76
C THR A 15 2.30 -5.39 -5.31
N PHE A 16 1.52 -4.63 -6.07
CA PHE A 16 0.08 -4.50 -5.89
C PHE A 16 -0.64 -5.60 -6.68
N TYR A 17 -1.58 -6.28 -6.04
CA TYR A 17 -2.48 -7.24 -6.65
C TYR A 17 -3.89 -6.70 -6.54
N GLU A 18 -4.55 -6.50 -7.68
CA GLU A 18 -5.93 -6.00 -7.75
C GLU A 18 -6.94 -7.10 -7.36
N ASP A 19 -6.62 -8.35 -7.68
CA ASP A 19 -7.30 -9.54 -7.20
C ASP A 19 -6.32 -10.72 -7.10
N ARG A 20 -6.81 -11.88 -6.62
CA ARG A 20 -6.01 -13.10 -6.39
C ARG A 20 -5.61 -13.86 -7.67
N PHE A 21 -6.15 -13.48 -8.82
CA PHE A 21 -6.03 -14.19 -10.09
C PHE A 21 -5.34 -13.36 -11.19
N ASN A 22 -5.20 -12.06 -11.00
CA ASN A 22 -4.57 -11.13 -11.92
C ASN A 22 -3.06 -11.00 -11.70
N ARG A 23 -2.37 -10.55 -12.75
CA ARG A 23 -0.93 -10.26 -12.68
C ARG A 23 -0.71 -9.04 -11.77
N GLY A 24 0.06 -9.23 -10.71
CA GLY A 24 0.47 -8.15 -9.84
C GLY A 24 1.29 -7.09 -10.58
N GLN A 25 1.13 -5.83 -10.19
CA GLN A 25 1.88 -4.70 -10.70
C GLN A 25 2.99 -4.32 -9.71
N PHE A 26 4.23 -4.37 -10.19
CA PHE A 26 5.40 -4.02 -9.38
C PHE A 26 5.57 -2.50 -9.27
N PHE A 27 5.97 -2.07 -8.07
CA PHE A 27 6.37 -0.71 -7.75
C PHE A 27 7.71 -0.73 -7.01
N PRO A 28 8.63 0.20 -7.34
CA PRO A 28 9.91 0.29 -6.66
C PRO A 28 9.79 0.75 -5.20
N HIS A 29 8.66 1.37 -4.82
CA HIS A 29 8.40 1.80 -3.45
C HIS A 29 6.97 1.45 -3.01
N LEU A 30 6.83 0.95 -1.79
CA LEU A 30 5.55 0.65 -1.15
C LEU A 30 4.63 1.88 -1.15
N SER A 31 5.18 3.07 -0.90
CA SER A 31 4.41 4.32 -0.95
C SER A 31 3.76 4.58 -2.32
N GLN A 32 4.38 4.14 -3.43
CA GLN A 32 3.81 4.27 -4.76
C GLN A 32 2.71 3.24 -5.00
N ALA A 33 2.94 1.99 -4.57
CA ALA A 33 1.93 0.94 -4.65
C ALA A 33 0.65 1.34 -3.87
N VAL A 34 0.80 1.92 -2.68
CA VAL A 34 -0.32 2.40 -1.86
C VAL A 34 -1.10 3.51 -2.57
N ARG A 35 -0.41 4.52 -3.12
CA ARG A 35 -1.10 5.59 -3.88
C ARG A 35 -1.83 5.05 -5.09
N HIS A 36 -1.23 4.09 -5.78
CA HIS A 36 -1.86 3.44 -6.93
C HIS A 36 -3.11 2.68 -6.53
N ALA A 37 -3.04 1.86 -5.48
CA ALA A 37 -4.19 1.11 -4.96
C ALA A 37 -5.37 2.03 -4.62
N ILE A 38 -5.11 3.18 -3.98
CA ILE A 38 -6.15 4.18 -3.64
C ILE A 38 -6.69 4.92 -4.88
N SER A 39 -5.88 5.06 -5.93
CA SER A 39 -6.31 5.72 -7.17
C SER A 39 -7.25 4.88 -8.04
N ILE A 40 -7.32 3.57 -7.81
CA ILE A 40 -8.16 2.67 -8.61
C ILE A 40 -9.61 2.71 -8.09
N PRO A 41 -10.58 3.12 -8.92
CA PRO A 41 -11.97 3.17 -8.52
C PRO A 41 -12.63 1.80 -8.70
N SER A 42 -12.72 0.98 -7.64
CA SER A 42 -13.78 -0.01 -7.58
C SER A 42 -14.07 -0.51 -6.16
N ALA A 43 -15.36 -0.64 -5.83
CA ALA A 43 -15.81 -1.18 -4.55
C ALA A 43 -15.60 -2.70 -4.43
N ARG A 44 -15.44 -3.41 -5.56
CA ARG A 44 -15.23 -4.88 -5.58
C ARG A 44 -13.78 -5.30 -5.43
N GLN A 45 -12.82 -4.44 -5.80
CA GLN A 45 -11.40 -4.75 -5.67
C GLN A 45 -10.90 -4.52 -4.24
N GLN A 46 -11.60 -3.72 -3.42
CA GLN A 46 -11.16 -3.46 -2.04
C GLN A 46 -11.02 -4.74 -1.21
N ASP A 47 -11.96 -5.69 -1.30
CA ASP A 47 -11.87 -6.94 -0.54
C ASP A 47 -10.82 -7.94 -1.07
N ALA A 48 -10.41 -7.79 -2.33
CA ALA A 48 -9.46 -8.69 -2.99
C ALA A 48 -8.05 -8.11 -3.16
N ALA A 49 -7.93 -6.78 -3.02
CA ALA A 49 -6.70 -6.05 -3.24
C ALA A 49 -5.71 -6.30 -2.11
N SER A 50 -4.46 -6.50 -2.49
CA SER A 50 -3.38 -6.56 -1.51
C SER A 50 -2.08 -6.03 -2.09
N ILE A 51 -1.20 -5.55 -1.22
CA ILE A 51 0.17 -5.21 -1.57
C ILE A 51 1.08 -6.17 -0.85
N VAL A 52 1.99 -6.80 -1.58
CA VAL A 52 3.02 -7.67 -1.02
C VAL A 52 4.38 -7.00 -1.21
N THR A 53 5.13 -6.83 -0.13
CA THR A 53 6.48 -6.26 -0.18
C THR A 53 7.52 -7.31 -0.58
N GLN A 54 8.71 -6.86 -0.95
CA GLN A 54 9.84 -7.76 -1.19
C GLN A 54 10.27 -8.56 0.06
N SER A 55 10.02 -8.01 1.26
CA SER A 55 10.21 -8.72 2.53
C SER A 55 9.18 -9.82 2.80
N GLY A 56 8.13 -9.92 1.96
CA GLY A 56 7.06 -10.91 2.09
C GLY A 56 5.91 -10.46 3.00
N GLU A 57 5.90 -9.22 3.46
CA GLU A 57 4.77 -8.66 4.20
C GLU A 57 3.60 -8.40 3.25
N GLN A 58 2.39 -8.74 3.69
CA GLN A 58 1.17 -8.52 2.93
C GLN A 58 0.26 -7.53 3.65
N TYR A 59 -0.21 -6.54 2.91
CA TYR A 59 -1.14 -5.51 3.36
C TYR A 59 -2.45 -5.66 2.61
N GLY A 60 -3.55 -5.88 3.33
CA GLY A 60 -4.89 -5.83 2.78
C GLY A 60 -5.40 -4.40 2.69
N TRP A 61 -6.64 -4.23 2.22
CA TRP A 61 -7.23 -2.91 2.05
C TRP A 61 -7.29 -2.05 3.31
N PRO A 62 -7.66 -2.58 4.51
CA PRO A 62 -7.62 -1.79 5.73
C PRO A 62 -6.22 -1.23 6.03
N GLU A 63 -5.17 -2.04 5.85
CA GLU A 63 -3.79 -1.60 6.02
C GLU A 63 -3.37 -0.58 4.95
N ILE A 64 -3.76 -0.78 3.69
CA ILE A 64 -3.49 0.15 2.59
C ILE A 64 -4.08 1.54 2.90
N CYS A 65 -5.31 1.60 3.42
CA CYS A 65 -5.95 2.85 3.84
C CYS A 65 -5.15 3.55 4.96
N LEU A 66 -4.75 2.80 5.99
CA LEU A 66 -3.93 3.35 7.09
C LEU A 66 -2.57 3.86 6.59
N LEU A 67 -1.93 3.14 5.67
CA LEU A 67 -0.67 3.56 5.06
C LEU A 67 -0.84 4.84 4.24
N ASN A 68 -1.94 4.94 3.48
CA ASN A 68 -2.24 6.14 2.70
C ASN A 68 -2.43 7.37 3.60
N ASP A 69 -3.21 7.23 4.67
CA ASP A 69 -3.41 8.32 5.64
C ASP A 69 -2.10 8.74 6.29
N HIS A 70 -1.23 7.78 6.64
CA HIS A 70 0.09 8.07 7.17
C HIS A 70 0.97 8.83 6.17
N ILE A 71 0.99 8.41 4.89
CA ILE A 71 1.73 9.07 3.82
C ILE A 71 1.26 10.52 3.66
N ARG A 72 -0.07 10.74 3.59
CA ARG A 72 -0.65 12.09 3.45
C ARG A 72 -0.32 12.99 4.65
N ASN A 73 -0.37 12.45 5.85
CA ASN A 73 0.00 13.18 7.07
C ASN A 73 1.49 13.55 7.09
N ALA A 74 2.36 12.65 6.64
CA ALA A 74 3.79 12.92 6.54
C ALA A 74 4.10 14.00 5.48
N GLU A 75 3.41 14.00 4.33
CA GLU A 75 3.56 15.03 3.30
C GLU A 75 3.07 16.40 3.76
N THR A 76 1.94 16.45 4.46
CA THR A 76 1.38 17.70 4.99
C THR A 76 2.34 18.35 5.98
N ARG A 77 2.99 17.56 6.85
CA ARG A 77 4.00 18.06 7.79
C ARG A 77 5.28 18.56 7.14
N ARG A 78 5.60 18.15 5.91
CA ARG A 78 6.77 18.63 5.17
C ARG A 78 6.54 19.95 4.44
N ARG A 79 5.27 20.38 4.31
CA ARG A 79 4.88 21.62 3.62
C ARG A 79 4.65 22.79 4.58
N ASN A 80 4.63 22.55 5.89
CA ASN A 80 4.63 23.56 6.95
C ASN A 80 6.04 23.71 7.53
#